data_AF-A0A3D9B2H6-F1
#
_entry.id   AF-A0A3D9B2H6-F1
#
_cell.length_a   1.000
_cell.length_b   1.000
_cell.length_c   1.000
_cell.angle_alpha   90.00
_cell.angle_beta   90.00
_cell.angle_gamma   90.00
#
_symmetry.space_group_name_H-M   'P 1'
#
loop_
_entity.id
_entity.type
_entity.pdbx_description
1 polymer ?
#
loop_
_entity_poly.entity_id
_entity_poly.type
_entity_poly.pdbx_seq_one_letter_code
_entity_poly.pdbx_strand_id
1 'polypeptide(L)' 'METMDKKERKAVKFQTPYQLIAAKYHTTELYVGQIARGERIPKRGKGLEILNEINELSKKLS' A
#
# COMPACT_ATOMS: atom_id res chain seq x y z
N MET A 1 -5.77 -24.77 35.71
CA MET A 1 -5.92 -24.74 34.24
C MET A 1 -6.94 -23.66 33.94
N GLU A 2 -6.47 -22.43 33.73
CA GLU A 2 -7.35 -21.27 33.56
C GLU A 2 -7.12 -20.72 32.15
N THR A 3 -8.07 -21.05 31.28
CA THR A 3 -8.15 -20.67 29.88
C THR A 3 -8.63 -19.21 29.83
N MET A 4 -7.71 -18.26 29.83
CA MET A 4 -8.04 -16.85 29.63
C MET A 4 -8.04 -16.54 28.13
N ASP A 5 -9.24 -16.64 27.56
CA ASP A 5 -9.81 -15.78 26.53
C ASP A 5 -8.79 -14.99 25.70
N LYS A 6 -8.28 -15.62 24.63
CA LYS A 6 -7.64 -14.92 23.51
C LYS A 6 -8.73 -14.16 22.76
N LYS A 7 -9.22 -13.11 23.39
CA LYS A 7 -10.14 -12.12 22.84
C LYS A 7 -9.65 -11.78 21.45
N GLU A 8 -10.43 -12.21 20.47
CA GLU A 8 -10.23 -12.01 19.05
C GLU A 8 -9.86 -10.55 18.78
N ARG A 9 -8.56 -10.24 18.77
CA ARG A 9 -8.05 -9.11 18.03
C ARG A 9 -8.18 -9.54 16.58
N LYS A 10 -9.40 -9.47 16.04
CA LYS A 10 -9.61 -9.22 14.63
C LYS A 10 -8.85 -7.93 14.37
N ALA A 11 -7.56 -8.07 14.07
CA ALA A 11 -6.73 -7.03 13.54
C ALA A 11 -7.49 -6.59 12.31
N VAL A 12 -8.29 -5.53 12.45
CA VAL A 12 -8.80 -4.79 11.32
C VAL A 12 -7.54 -4.50 10.53
N LYS A 13 -7.33 -5.26 9.45
CA LYS A 13 -6.17 -5.09 8.60
C LYS A 13 -6.42 -3.74 7.95
N PHE A 14 -6.06 -2.68 8.66
CA PHE A 14 -5.99 -1.33 8.14
C PHE A 14 -4.92 -1.42 7.07
N GLN A 15 -5.37 -1.75 5.86
CA GLN A 15 -4.49 -1.80 4.71
C GLN A 15 -4.08 -0.35 4.46
N THR A 16 -2.79 -0.12 4.52
CA THR A 16 -2.24 1.20 4.18
C THR A 16 -2.56 1.49 2.71
N PRO A 17 -2.65 2.76 2.30
CA PRO A 17 -2.87 3.11 0.89
C PRO A 17 -1.85 2.42 -0.03
N TYR A 18 -0.60 2.27 0.40
CA TYR A 18 0.41 1.52 -0.35
C TYR A 18 0.11 0.03 -0.48
N GLN A 19 -0.44 -0.61 0.55
CA GLN A 19 -0.88 -2.00 0.48
C GLN A 19 -2.07 -2.19 -0.47
N LEU A 20 -3.01 -1.24 -0.48
CA LEU A 20 -4.16 -1.26 -1.41
C LEU A 20 -3.70 -1.14 -2.87
N ILE A 21 -2.79 -0.20 -3.16
CA ILE A 21 -2.20 -0.03 -4.49
C ILE A 21 -1.39 -1.28 -4.85
N ALA A 22 -0.60 -1.81 -3.92
CA ALA A 22 0.18 -3.03 -4.14
C ALA A 22 -0.72 -4.22 -4.52
N ALA A 23 -1.84 -4.41 -3.80
CA ALA A 23 -2.82 -5.44 -4.11
C ALA A 23 -3.49 -5.23 -5.47
N LYS A 24 -3.93 -4.01 -5.78
CA LYS A 24 -4.58 -3.64 -7.05
C LYS A 24 -3.70 -3.97 -8.26
N TYR A 25 -2.41 -3.65 -8.13
CA TYR A 25 -1.47 -3.90 -9.20
C TYR A 25 -0.84 -5.28 -9.12
N HIS A 26 -1.09 -6.14 -8.13
CA HIS A 26 -0.30 -7.37 -7.93
C HIS A 26 1.22 -7.08 -7.86
N THR A 27 1.61 -6.18 -6.97
CA THR A 27 3.01 -5.84 -6.68
C THR A 27 3.23 -5.84 -5.17
N THR A 28 4.43 -5.51 -4.72
CA THR A 28 4.76 -5.40 -3.30
C THR A 28 4.58 -3.98 -2.80
N GLU A 29 4.18 -3.84 -1.54
CA GLU A 29 4.13 -2.53 -0.86
C GLU A 29 5.49 -1.82 -0.87
N LEU A 30 6.58 -2.59 -0.81
CA LEU A 30 7.94 -2.08 -0.88
C LEU A 30 8.21 -1.44 -2.25
N TYR A 31 7.78 -2.08 -3.34
CA TYR A 31 7.90 -1.52 -4.68
C TYR A 31 7.08 -0.23 -4.84
N VAL A 32 5.85 -0.19 -4.33
CA VAL A 32 5.01 1.01 -4.32
C VAL A 32 5.67 2.13 -3.50
N GLY A 33 6.24 1.80 -2.34
CA GLY A 33 6.97 2.76 -1.49
C GLY A 33 8.22 3.32 -2.14
N GLN A 34 8.98 2.51 -2.87
CA GLN A 34 10.13 2.98 -3.66
C GLN A 34 9.71 3.97 -4.76
N ILE A 35 8.54 3.76 -5.37
CA ILE A 35 7.98 4.68 -6.35
C ILE A 35 7.52 5.98 -5.68
N ALA A 36 6.79 5.87 -4.56
CA ALA A 36 6.29 7.01 -3.79
C ALA A 36 7.42 7.92 -3.29
N ARG A 37 8.55 7.34 -2.85
CA ARG A 37 9.73 8.08 -2.38
C ARG A 37 10.61 8.63 -3.49
N GLY A 38 10.34 8.28 -4.75
CA GLY A 38 11.20 8.66 -5.88
C GLY A 38 12.51 7.88 -5.99
N GLU A 39 12.74 6.86 -5.15
CA GLU A 39 13.85 5.90 -5.28
C GLU A 39 13.79 5.17 -6.64
N ARG A 40 12.57 4.92 -7.12
CA ARG A 40 12.33 4.29 -8.42
C ARG A 40 11.33 5.10 -9.22
N ILE A 41 11.75 5.64 -10.37
CA ILE A 41 10.88 6.39 -11.28
C ILE A 41 10.59 5.53 -12.52
N PRO A 42 9.52 4.73 -12.51
CA PRO A 42 9.12 3.96 -13.69
C PRO A 42 8.68 4.91 -14.80
N LYS A 43 9.21 4.71 -16.00
CA LYS A 43 8.90 5.55 -17.18
C LYS A 43 7.78 4.98 -18.06
N ARG A 44 7.46 3.69 -17.94
CA ARG A 44 6.48 2.97 -18.79
C ARG A 44 5.82 1.80 -18.05
N GLY A 45 4.65 1.40 -18.54
CA GLY A 45 3.89 0.24 -18.06
C GLY A 45 3.32 0.42 -16.65
N LYS A 46 3.07 -0.70 -15.97
CA LYS A 46 2.47 -0.80 -14.63
C LYS A 46 3.08 0.13 -13.58
N GLY A 47 4.39 0.34 -13.60
CA GLY A 47 5.04 1.25 -12.65
C GLY A 47 4.58 2.70 -12.81
N LEU A 48 4.36 3.14 -14.06
CA LEU A 48 3.87 4.49 -14.34
C LEU A 48 2.43 4.68 -13.82
N GLU A 49 1.59 3.66 -13.95
CA GLU A 49 0.22 3.66 -13.43
C GLU A 49 0.22 3.77 -11.90
N ILE A 50 1.09 3.01 -11.22
CA ILE A 50 1.30 3.10 -9.76
C ILE A 50 1.74 4.51 -9.36
N LEU A 51 2.71 5.11 -10.06
CA LEU A 51 3.19 6.46 -9.79
C LEU A 51 2.07 7.49 -9.93
N ASN A 52 1.24 7.38 -10.97
CA ASN A 52 0.11 8.27 -11.19
C ASN A 52 -0.93 8.14 -10.07
N GLU A 53 -1.26 6.92 -9.66
CA GLU A 53 -2.24 6.68 -8.59
C GLU A 53 -1.75 7.17 -7.22
N ILE A 54 -0.45 7.00 -6.91
CA ILE A 54 0.17 7.59 -5.72
C ILE A 54 0.07 9.12 -5.76
N ASN A 55 0.37 9.73 -6.91
CA ASN A 55 0.32 11.18 -7.09
C ASN A 55 -1.11 11.71 -6.91
N GLU A 56 -2.10 11.02 -7.48
CA GLU A 56 -3.51 11.37 -7.34
C GLU A 56 -3.98 11.30 -5.89
N LEU A 57 -3.58 10.26 -5.15
CA LEU A 57 -3.83 10.14 -3.71
C LEU A 57 -3.16 11.27 -2.91
N SER A 58 -1.92 11.63 -3.25
CA SER A 58 -1.22 12.74 -2.61
C SER A 58 -1.91 14.08 -2.88
N LYS A 59 -2.39 14.29 -4.10
CA LYS A 59 -3.07 15.54 -4.51
C LYS A 59 -4.44 15.70 -3.85
N LYS A 60 -5.14 14.59 -3.58
CA LYS A 60 -6.44 14.57 -2.90
C LYS A 60 -6.35 14.91 -1.41
N LEU A 61 -5.14 14.92 -0.84
CA LEU A 61 -4.87 15.28 0.55
C LEU A 61 -4.46 16.75 0.73
N SER A 62 -4.19 17.49 -0.36
CA SER A 62 -3.94 18.95 -0.38
C SER A 62 -5.21 19.73 -0.65
#